data_AF-A0AA42Y4A0-F1
#
_entry.id   AF-A0AA42Y4A0-F1
#
_cell.length_a   1.000
_cell.length_b   1.000
_cell.length_c   1.000
_cell.angle_alpha   90.00
_cell.angle_beta   90.00
_cell.angle_gamma   90.00
#
_symmetry.space_group_name_H-M   'P 1'
#
loop_
_entity.id
_entity.type
_entity.pdbx_description
1 polymer ?
#
loop_
_entity_poly.entity_id
_entity_poly.type
_entity_poly.pdbx_seq_one_letter_code
_entity_poly.pdbx_strand_id
1 'polypeptide(L)'
;MRTIARIALLAVAFATATLAFGWWSVAGVGIFWGLVAGPGRHAGRTAALAASLGWLVLLVVTALQGPVLRVADRVGGVLGVPWPVVVGITLLFPAVLGGVGAVVGRVIREGKGKRERGKG
;
A
#
# COMPACT_ATOMS: atom_id res chain seq x y z
N MET A 1 9.95 18.76 -0.89
CA MET A 1 8.86 18.80 0.12
C MET A 1 7.53 18.22 -0.38
N ARG A 2 7.02 18.59 -1.58
CA ARG A 2 5.72 18.11 -2.11
C ARG A 2 5.57 16.57 -2.17
N THR A 3 6.65 15.83 -2.45
CA THR A 3 6.60 14.36 -2.53
C THR A 3 6.42 13.69 -1.17
N ILE A 4 7.10 14.18 -0.13
CA ILE A 4 7.03 13.60 1.22
C ILE A 4 5.63 13.79 1.79
N ALA A 5 5.09 15.02 1.73
CA ALA A 5 3.72 15.31 2.17
C ALA A 5 2.68 14.43 1.46
N ARG A 6 2.89 14.18 0.16
CA ARG A 6 2.02 13.29 -0.63
C ARG A 6 2.09 11.84 -0.17
N ILE A 7 3.31 11.32 0.07
CA ILE A 7 3.51 9.95 0.58
C ILE A 7 2.89 9.82 1.97
N ALA A 8 3.09 10.80 2.85
CA ALA A 8 2.50 10.82 4.18
C ALA A 8 0.96 10.81 4.11
N LEU A 9 0.36 11.64 3.26
CA LEU A 9 -1.09 11.69 3.08
C LEU A 9 -1.66 10.38 2.52
N LEU A 10 -0.96 9.74 1.57
CA LEU A 10 -1.32 8.41 1.11
C LEU A 10 -1.17 7.36 2.21
N ALA A 11 -0.09 7.39 2.98
CA ALA A 11 0.14 6.42 4.05
C ALA A 11 -0.98 6.50 5.09
N VAL A 12 -1.41 7.72 5.44
CA VAL A 12 -2.59 7.95 6.27
C VAL A 12 -3.85 7.38 5.60
N ALA A 13 -4.09 7.67 4.32
CA ALA A 13 -5.25 7.14 3.59
C ALA A 13 -5.28 5.61 3.54
N PHE A 14 -4.14 4.95 3.32
CA PHE A 14 -4.02 3.49 3.36
C PHE A 14 -4.28 2.94 4.75
N ALA A 15 -3.72 3.57 5.79
CA ALA A 15 -3.92 3.14 7.17
C ALA A 15 -5.39 3.27 7.60
N THR A 16 -6.01 4.43 7.36
CA THR A 16 -7.42 4.66 7.72
C THR A 16 -8.38 3.78 6.92
N ALA A 17 -8.15 3.60 5.62
CA ALA A 17 -8.96 2.71 4.81
C ALA A 17 -8.82 1.24 5.25
N THR A 18 -7.61 0.83 5.65
CA THR A 18 -7.37 -0.52 6.19
C THR A 18 -8.13 -0.74 7.49
N LEU A 19 -8.16 0.25 8.37
CA LEU A 19 -8.93 0.18 9.62
C LEU A 19 -10.44 0.13 9.38
N ALA A 20 -10.95 0.91 8.42
CA ALA A 20 -12.39 1.02 8.17
C ALA A 20 -12.98 -0.13 7.34
N PHE A 21 -12.25 -0.61 6.33
CA PHE A 21 -12.75 -1.55 5.33
C PHE A 21 -11.91 -2.83 5.23
N GLY A 22 -10.95 -3.03 6.13
CA GLY A 22 -10.04 -4.16 6.13
C GLY A 22 -8.97 -4.09 5.02
N TRP A 23 -8.24 -5.18 4.86
CA TRP A 23 -7.07 -5.28 3.97
C TRP A 23 -7.34 -5.08 2.47
N TRP A 24 -8.56 -5.34 1.97
CA TRP A 24 -8.93 -5.16 0.55
C TRP A 24 -8.90 -3.70 0.12
N SER A 25 -9.07 -2.79 1.08
CA SER A 25 -8.99 -1.35 0.84
C SER A 25 -7.65 -0.91 0.26
N VAL A 26 -6.56 -1.62 0.53
CA VAL A 26 -5.23 -1.31 -0.02
C VAL A 26 -5.24 -1.42 -1.54
N ALA A 27 -5.88 -2.44 -2.11
CA ALA A 27 -6.03 -2.55 -3.56
C ALA A 27 -6.87 -1.38 -4.10
N GLY A 28 -8.00 -1.07 -3.45
CA GLY A 28 -8.90 0.01 -3.85
C GLY A 28 -8.26 1.39 -3.84
N VAL A 29 -7.58 1.75 -2.75
CA VAL A 29 -6.84 3.01 -2.63
C VAL A 29 -5.70 3.07 -3.65
N GLY A 30 -5.02 1.95 -3.88
CA GLY A 30 -4.03 1.81 -4.96
C GLY A 30 -4.64 2.15 -6.32
N ILE A 31 -5.75 1.50 -6.70
CA ILE A 31 -6.46 1.75 -7.97
C ILE A 31 -6.89 3.20 -8.09
N PHE A 32 -7.53 3.74 -7.06
CA PHE A 32 -7.97 5.13 -7.04
C PHE A 32 -6.79 6.09 -7.24
N TRP A 33 -5.67 5.84 -6.57
CA TRP A 33 -4.46 6.62 -6.76
C TRP A 33 -3.92 6.51 -8.19
N GLY A 34 -3.91 5.29 -8.73
CA GLY A 34 -3.54 5.01 -10.11
C GLY A 34 -4.35 5.81 -11.12
N LEU A 35 -5.65 6.02 -10.85
CA LEU A 35 -6.57 6.80 -11.69
C LEU A 35 -6.34 8.32 -11.60
N VAL A 36 -6.05 8.84 -10.41
CA VAL A 36 -5.93 10.30 -10.17
C VAL A 36 -4.49 10.81 -10.39
N ALA A 37 -3.48 9.95 -10.27
CA ALA A 37 -2.08 10.37 -10.39
C ALA A 37 -1.71 10.76 -11.83
N GLY A 38 -1.42 12.05 -12.07
CA GLY A 38 -1.11 12.57 -13.41
C GLY A 38 0.02 11.86 -14.20
N PRO A 39 0.08 12.08 -15.53
CA PRO A 39 1.04 11.43 -16.43
C PRO A 39 2.50 11.70 -16.00
N GLY A 40 3.37 10.70 -16.12
CA GLY A 40 4.81 10.81 -15.78
C GLY A 40 5.18 10.53 -14.32
N ARG A 41 4.21 10.26 -13.44
CA ARG A 41 4.48 9.91 -12.04
C ARG A 41 4.67 8.39 -11.88
N HIS A 42 5.67 7.96 -11.10
CA HIS A 42 5.85 6.57 -10.67
C HIS A 42 4.76 6.13 -9.67
N ALA A 43 3.50 6.12 -10.11
CA ALA A 43 2.32 5.90 -9.27
C ALA A 43 2.42 4.60 -8.46
N GLY A 44 2.87 3.51 -9.10
CA GLY A 44 3.12 2.22 -8.45
C GLY A 44 4.13 2.31 -7.30
N ARG A 45 5.31 2.88 -7.54
CA ARG A 45 6.35 3.02 -6.49
C ARG A 45 5.89 3.90 -5.34
N THR A 46 5.18 5.00 -5.63
CA THR A 46 4.65 5.88 -4.58
C THR A 46 3.56 5.20 -3.75
N ALA A 47 2.68 4.42 -4.38
CA ALA A 47 1.64 3.69 -3.69
C ALA A 47 2.22 2.55 -2.85
N ALA A 48 3.20 1.81 -3.39
CA ALA A 48 3.87 0.73 -2.66
C ALA A 48 4.56 1.24 -1.38
N LEU A 49 5.34 2.32 -1.49
CA LEU A 49 5.99 2.93 -0.33
C LEU A 49 4.98 3.47 0.69
N ALA A 50 3.94 4.16 0.23
CA ALA A 50 2.92 4.71 1.12
C ALA A 50 2.10 3.62 1.81
N ALA A 51 1.73 2.55 1.11
CA ALA A 51 1.02 1.41 1.67
C ALA A 51 1.87 0.69 2.73
N SER A 52 3.15 0.48 2.44
CA SER A 52 4.11 -0.10 3.40
C SER A 52 4.23 0.76 4.65
N LEU A 53 4.36 2.09 4.50
CA LEU A 53 4.45 3.02 5.63
C LEU A 53 3.15 3.06 6.44
N GLY A 54 2.00 3.05 5.79
CA GLY A 54 0.70 3.00 6.46
C GLY A 54 0.56 1.74 7.32
N TRP A 55 0.92 0.58 6.77
CA TRP A 55 0.93 -0.68 7.51
C TRP A 55 2.00 -0.76 8.59
N LEU A 56 3.17 -0.15 8.38
CA LEU A 56 4.20 -0.04 9.41
C LEU A 56 3.67 0.73 10.63
N VAL A 57 2.97 1.84 10.40
CA VAL A 57 2.33 2.60 11.49
C VAL A 57 1.29 1.74 12.21
N LEU A 58 0.43 1.01 11.48
CA LEU A 58 -0.52 0.10 12.09
C LEU A 58 0.16 -0.97 12.94
N LEU A 59 1.21 -1.61 12.42
CA LEU A 59 2.00 -2.61 13.14
C LEU A 59 2.63 -2.05 14.42
N VAL A 60 3.20 -0.84 14.36
CA VAL A 60 3.76 -0.17 15.54
C VAL A 60 2.68 0.10 16.57
N VAL A 61 1.52 0.62 16.16
CA VAL A 61 0.39 0.86 17.07
C VAL A 61 -0.09 -0.44 17.71
N THR A 62 -0.24 -1.52 16.93
CA THR A 62 -0.63 -2.82 17.48
C THR A 62 0.44 -3.40 18.41
N ALA A 63 1.73 -3.21 18.10
CA ALA A 63 2.84 -3.65 18.95
C ALA A 63 2.88 -2.92 20.30
N LEU A 64 2.42 -1.66 20.35
CA LEU A 64 2.28 -0.91 21.61
C LEU A 64 1.08 -1.39 22.44
N GLN A 65 0.07 -1.98 21.80
CA GLN A 65 -1.17 -2.44 22.46
C GLN A 65 -1.14 -3.90 22.91
N GLY A 66 -0.16 -4.69 22.48
CA GLY A 66 -0.12 -6.12 22.80
C GLY A 66 1.19 -6.80 22.43
N PRO A 67 1.34 -8.10 22.74
CA PRO A 67 2.58 -8.84 22.59
C PRO A 67 2.83 -9.29 21.14
N VAL A 68 2.78 -8.37 20.17
CA VAL A 68 2.97 -8.64 18.73
C VAL A 68 4.30 -9.32 18.46
N LEU A 69 5.37 -8.93 19.16
CA LEU A 69 6.68 -9.57 19.03
C LEU A 69 6.65 -11.05 19.46
N ARG A 70 5.89 -11.40 20.51
CA ARG A 70 5.75 -12.82 20.90
C ARG A 70 4.98 -13.63 19.87
N VAL A 71 4.00 -13.02 19.21
CA VAL A 71 3.27 -13.67 18.10
C VAL A 71 4.23 -13.87 16.92
N ALA A 72 5.00 -12.85 16.56
CA ALA A 72 5.98 -12.92 15.48
C ALA A 72 7.06 -13.96 15.77
N ASP A 73 7.54 -14.08 17.02
CA ASP A 73 8.50 -15.12 17.44
C ASP A 73 7.90 -16.52 17.34
N ARG A 74 6.64 -16.71 17.77
CA ARG A 74 5.97 -18.02 17.66
C ARG A 74 5.74 -18.42 16.20
N VAL A 75 5.24 -17.49 15.39
CA VAL A 75 5.03 -17.72 13.95
C VAL A 75 6.38 -17.96 13.25
N GLY A 76 7.39 -17.17 13.58
CA GLY A 76 8.76 -17.35 13.10
C GLY A 76 9.33 -18.71 13.47
N GLY A 77 9.13 -19.16 14.72
CA GLY A 77 9.54 -20.49 15.18
C GLY A 77 8.88 -21.63 14.40
N VAL A 78 7.59 -21.51 14.07
CA VAL A 78 6.89 -22.50 13.22
C VAL A 78 7.43 -22.52 11.79
N LEU A 79 7.74 -21.35 11.24
CA LEU A 79 8.25 -21.19 9.87
C LEU A 79 9.77 -21.39 9.75
N GLY A 80 10.49 -21.55 10.87
CA GLY A 80 11.95 -21.64 10.89
C GLY A 80 12.66 -20.34 10.48
N VAL A 81 12.02 -19.18 10.64
CA VAL A 81 12.57 -17.86 10.26
C VAL A 81 12.55 -16.88 11.44
N PRO A 82 13.52 -15.96 11.51
CA PRO A 82 13.55 -14.97 12.60
C PRO A 82 12.41 -13.93 12.42
N TRP A 83 11.94 -13.37 13.53
CA TRP A 83 10.82 -12.41 13.55
C TRP A 83 10.97 -11.20 12.58
N PRO A 84 12.16 -10.64 12.30
CA PRO A 84 12.27 -9.52 11.36
C PRO A 84 11.84 -9.90 9.94
N VAL A 85 12.03 -11.17 9.54
CA VAL A 85 11.60 -11.69 8.23
C VAL A 85 10.08 -11.73 8.15
N VAL A 86 9.42 -12.16 9.23
CA VAL A 86 7.95 -12.19 9.33
C VAL A 86 7.37 -10.78 9.19
N VAL A 87 7.95 -9.79 9.89
CA VAL A 87 7.56 -8.38 9.78
C VAL A 87 7.81 -7.85 8.37
N GLY A 88 8.97 -8.15 7.78
CA GLY A 88 9.32 -7.75 6.42
C GLY A 88 8.33 -8.26 5.38
N ILE A 89 7.94 -9.53 5.45
CA ILE A 89 6.92 -10.13 4.57
C ILE A 89 5.56 -9.45 4.77
N THR A 90 5.20 -9.17 6.03
CA THR A 90 3.95 -8.48 6.37
C THR A 90 3.88 -7.09 5.74
N LEU A 91 5.00 -6.37 5.67
CA LEU A 91 5.09 -5.05 5.02
C LEU A 91 5.19 -5.14 3.50
N LEU A 92 5.74 -6.23 2.96
CA LEU A 92 5.84 -6.45 1.52
C LEU A 92 4.45 -6.65 0.89
N PHE A 93 3.55 -7.33 1.60
CA PHE A 93 2.18 -7.58 1.15
C PHE A 93 1.41 -6.29 0.74
N PRO A 94 1.24 -5.28 1.61
CA PRO A 94 0.56 -4.03 1.25
C PRO A 94 1.33 -3.23 0.20
N ALA A 95 2.67 -3.32 0.19
CA ALA A 95 3.51 -2.68 -0.82
C ALA A 95 3.15 -3.18 -2.22
N VAL A 96 3.11 -4.51 -2.39
CA VAL A 96 2.77 -5.16 -3.65
C VAL A 96 1.32 -4.87 -4.01
N LEU A 97 0.39 -5.04 -3.07
CA LEU A 97 -1.04 -4.86 -3.33
C LEU A 97 -1.39 -3.41 -3.73
N GLY A 98 -0.88 -2.43 -2.99
CA GLY A 98 -1.07 -1.01 -3.30
C GLY A 98 -0.35 -0.59 -4.59
N GLY A 99 0.85 -1.13 -4.82
CA GLY A 99 1.62 -0.91 -6.04
C GLY A 99 0.92 -1.44 -7.29
N VAL A 100 0.46 -2.69 -7.26
CA VAL A 100 -0.30 -3.33 -8.34
C VAL A 100 -1.61 -2.59 -8.58
N GLY A 101 -2.36 -2.25 -7.52
CA GLY A 101 -3.58 -1.46 -7.64
C GLY A 101 -3.33 -0.15 -8.40
N ALA A 102 -2.26 0.59 -8.05
CA ALA A 102 -1.92 1.84 -8.72
C ALA A 102 -1.50 1.65 -10.18
N VAL A 103 -0.86 0.54 -10.53
CA VAL A 103 -0.57 0.21 -11.94
C VAL A 103 -1.87 -0.07 -12.70
N VAL A 104 -2.78 -0.86 -12.14
CA VAL A 104 -4.09 -1.16 -12.74
C VAL A 104 -4.89 0.13 -12.97
N GLY A 105 -5.01 0.98 -11.95
CA GLY A 105 -5.72 2.26 -12.08
C GLY A 105 -5.12 3.17 -13.16
N ARG A 106 -3.79 3.17 -13.29
CA ARG A 106 -3.11 3.91 -14.36
C ARG A 106 -3.47 3.38 -15.74
N VAL A 107 -3.43 2.06 -15.94
CA VAL A 107 -3.78 1.42 -17.22
C VAL A 107 -5.22 1.74 -17.61
N ILE A 108 -6.15 1.70 -16.65
CA ILE A 108 -7.57 2.06 -16.88
C ILE A 108 -7.69 3.52 -17.36
N ARG A 109 -6.99 4.47 -16.72
CA ARG A 109 -7.02 5.88 -17.15
C ARG A 109 -6.48 6.03 -18.57
N GLU A 110 -5.32 5.44 -18.86
CA GLU A 110 -4.68 5.54 -20.18
C GLU A 110 -5.55 4.94 -21.29
N GLY A 111 -6.25 3.83 -21.01
CA GLY A 111 -7.22 3.23 -21.91
C GLY A 111 -8.41 4.15 -22.25
N LYS A 112 -8.92 4.91 -21.26
CA LYS A 112 -10.00 5.91 -21.49
C LYS A 112 -9.54 7.04 -22.41
N GLY A 113 -8.34 7.60 -22.16
CA GLY A 113 -7.82 8.73 -22.95
C GLY A 113 -7.56 8.40 -24.42
N LYS A 114 -7.22 7.14 -24.76
CA LYS A 114 -7.07 6.71 -26.17
C LYS A 114 -8.40 6.64 -26.92
N ARG A 115 -9.49 6.21 -26.25
CA ARG A 115 -10.82 6.09 -26.87
C ARG A 115 -11.43 7.44 -27.23
N GLU A 116 -11.14 8.48 -26.46
CA GLU A 116 -11.65 9.83 -26.73
C GLU A 116 -10.93 10.49 -27.92
N ARG A 117 -9.65 10.20 -28.12
CA ARG A 117 -8.86 10.75 -29.23
C ARG A 117 -9.13 10.11 -30.60
N GLY A 118 -9.67 8.90 -30.63
CA GLY A 118 -10.00 8.20 -31.89
C GLY A 118 -11.39 8.53 -32.46
N LYS A 119 -12.13 9.45 -31.82
CA LYS A 119 -13.50 9.86 -32.21
C LYS A 119 -13.58 11.28 -32.79
N GLY A 120 -12.46 11.98 -32.92
CA GLY A 120 -12.35 13.30 -33.55
C GLY A 120 -11.52 13.23 -34.82
#